data_AF-A0A183B2W3-F1
#
_entry.id   AF-A0A183B2W3-F1
#
_cell.length_a   1.000
_cell.length_b   1.000
_cell.length_c   1.000
_cell.angle_alpha   90.00
_cell.angle_beta   90.00
_cell.angle_gamma   90.00
#
_symmetry.space_group_name_H-M   'P 1'
#
loop_
_entity.id
_entity.type
_entity.pdbx_description
1 polymer ?
#
loop_
_entity_poly.entity_id
_entity_poly.type
_entity_poly.pdbx_seq_one_letter_code
_entity_poly.pdbx_strand_id
1 'polypeptide(L)'
;MPFCITHLSVLREYIDLEFKDLMETLSFPYDLERIIDDWIFMAFLLGNDFIPHIPNLHIHAESLLVLWDTYHVVLPKLDGYIIEYGRLHLARFHRYLEELSKFEQSWFEEREADHRWMRGKRGAQLSKQLENLGKDPKPSTVRKPETSVAKCEHVPTEETSDPASDLSQLAALTNFFGSTSNDMFQAGFLDETTELMKEGVIPATPLQENQQPNEICHTAQPPESSPELGQSLSAEEEADEQGLDGEDELIYKMHRRDYYWSKLGIQIDSESVTNTESLYPLVRDYVRMLQWILCYYFLKVPDWSFFYAYHYAPFACDLLLYTQQFLNRDPAGSELEWAEFDSTSEPVLPFIQQLMIMPTDAAYIVPSAYRTLMTSPTSPLAEFFPEKFSTDINGKIASWEAVVLIPFLDEKRLLDAMRPMDANLTKQERQRNKHKTHFFYPAAEPQNFTITKTHVVQMDYSFFRDRVMLAKDQMKQACHHPDRVVCPDFPSLQRLTFTTELRRIPVHVSSQGTCITFLVHSQLDG
;
A
#
# COMPACT_ATOMS: atom_id res chain seq x y z
N MET A 1 23.19 1.19 15.31
CA MET A 1 22.45 0.11 14.62
C MET A 1 23.46 -0.69 13.81
N PRO A 2 23.43 -2.03 13.85
CA PRO A 2 24.21 -2.85 12.94
C PRO A 2 23.74 -2.64 11.49
N PHE A 3 24.63 -2.88 10.53
CA PHE A 3 24.26 -2.95 9.13
C PHE A 3 23.61 -4.30 8.84
N CYS A 4 22.49 -4.30 8.12
CA CYS A 4 21.86 -5.52 7.62
C CYS A 4 22.19 -5.70 6.15
N ILE A 5 22.54 -6.93 5.76
CA ILE A 5 22.79 -7.30 4.35
C ILE A 5 21.64 -8.19 3.90
N THR A 6 20.92 -7.77 2.87
CA THR A 6 19.88 -8.57 2.23
C THR A 6 20.46 -9.29 1.02
N HIS A 7 20.48 -10.63 1.06
CA HIS A 7 21.02 -11.45 -0.02
C HIS A 7 19.95 -11.77 -1.06
N LEU A 8 19.96 -11.04 -2.18
CA LEU A 8 19.07 -11.33 -3.31
C LEU A 8 19.28 -12.75 -3.87
N SER A 9 20.48 -13.33 -3.75
CA SER A 9 20.74 -14.71 -4.17
C SER A 9 19.82 -15.71 -3.47
N VAL A 10 19.66 -15.57 -2.15
CA VAL A 10 18.82 -16.47 -1.34
C VAL A 10 17.35 -16.14 -1.51
N LEU A 11 16.99 -14.84 -1.59
CA LEU A 11 15.60 -14.45 -1.87
C LEU A 11 15.09 -15.08 -3.17
N ARG A 12 15.91 -15.10 -4.22
CA ARG A 12 15.57 -15.73 -5.49
C ARG A 12 15.32 -17.23 -5.36
N GLU A 13 16.11 -17.92 -4.55
CA GLU A 13 15.89 -19.34 -4.26
C GLU A 13 14.60 -19.56 -3.46
N TYR A 14 14.22 -18.65 -2.56
CA TYR A 14 12.90 -18.70 -1.91
C TYR A 14 11.74 -18.44 -2.86
N ILE A 15 11.89 -17.51 -3.80
CA ILE A 15 10.90 -17.29 -4.87
C ILE A 15 10.79 -18.55 -5.74
N ASP A 16 11.91 -19.19 -6.10
CA ASP A 16 11.88 -20.46 -6.84
C ASP A 16 11.09 -21.52 -6.06
N LEU A 17 11.37 -21.69 -4.77
CA LEU A 17 10.66 -22.64 -3.92
C LEU A 17 9.14 -22.36 -3.81
N GLU A 18 8.73 -21.09 -3.81
CA GLU A 18 7.32 -20.69 -3.78
C GLU A 18 6.56 -21.12 -5.04
N PHE A 19 7.19 -21.04 -6.22
CA PHE A 19 6.50 -21.24 -7.52
C PHE A 19 6.96 -22.49 -8.29
N LYS A 20 7.81 -23.34 -7.71
CA LYS A 20 8.43 -24.47 -8.42
C LYS A 20 7.43 -25.55 -8.84
N ASP A 21 6.36 -25.72 -8.08
CA ASP A 21 5.28 -26.66 -8.36
C ASP A 21 4.55 -26.32 -9.68
N LEU A 22 4.53 -25.06 -10.09
CA LEU A 22 4.00 -24.63 -11.39
C LEU A 22 4.70 -25.32 -12.56
N MET A 23 5.97 -25.72 -12.42
CA MET A 23 6.70 -26.45 -13.47
C MET A 23 5.94 -27.69 -13.97
N GLU A 24 5.13 -28.33 -13.13
CA GLU A 24 4.35 -29.53 -13.49
C GLU A 24 3.03 -29.22 -14.21
N THR A 25 2.54 -27.98 -14.12
CA THR A 25 1.21 -27.58 -14.60
C THR A 25 1.25 -26.66 -15.82
N LEU A 26 2.38 -26.01 -16.10
CA LEU A 26 2.51 -25.06 -17.21
C LEU A 26 2.51 -25.74 -18.59
N SER A 27 1.81 -25.11 -19.53
CA SER A 27 1.80 -25.52 -20.95
C SER A 27 3.03 -25.04 -21.74
N PHE A 28 3.88 -24.22 -21.12
CA PHE A 28 5.09 -23.63 -21.67
C PHE A 28 6.28 -23.79 -20.69
N PRO A 29 7.54 -23.61 -21.15
CA PRO A 29 8.71 -23.84 -20.29
C PRO A 29 8.75 -22.93 -19.06
N TYR A 30 8.96 -23.54 -17.90
CA TYR A 30 9.24 -22.84 -16.64
C TYR A 30 10.57 -22.09 -16.72
N ASP A 31 10.56 -20.81 -16.34
CA ASP A 31 11.71 -19.92 -16.30
C ASP A 31 11.60 -19.00 -15.08
N LEU A 32 12.44 -19.26 -14.08
CA LEU A 32 12.50 -18.48 -12.84
C LEU A 32 12.73 -16.98 -13.10
N GLU A 33 13.49 -16.60 -14.13
CA GLU A 33 13.74 -15.18 -14.43
C GLU A 33 12.47 -14.47 -14.90
N ARG A 34 11.55 -15.19 -15.55
CA ARG A 34 10.25 -14.65 -15.96
C ARG A 34 9.25 -14.65 -14.80
N ILE A 35 9.28 -15.68 -13.95
CA ILE A 35 8.51 -15.71 -12.69
C ILE A 35 8.89 -14.50 -11.81
N ILE A 36 10.18 -14.18 -11.68
CA ILE A 36 10.64 -13.02 -10.93
C ILE A 36 10.14 -11.71 -11.55
N ASP A 37 10.13 -11.57 -12.88
CA ASP A 37 9.58 -10.39 -13.55
C ASP A 37 8.09 -10.19 -13.20
N ASP A 38 7.30 -11.27 -13.26
CA ASP A 38 5.88 -11.26 -12.87
C ASP A 38 5.71 -10.98 -11.37
N TRP A 39 6.56 -11.56 -10.52
CA TRP A 39 6.56 -11.35 -9.07
C TRP A 39 6.80 -9.88 -8.69
N ILE A 40 7.76 -9.23 -9.36
CA ILE A 40 8.02 -7.80 -9.19
C ILE A 40 6.81 -6.98 -9.66
N PHE A 41 6.22 -7.34 -10.80
CA PHE A 41 5.05 -6.64 -11.33
C PHE A 41 3.83 -6.74 -10.41
N MET A 42 3.55 -7.92 -9.83
CA MET A 42 2.49 -8.08 -8.85
C MET A 42 2.67 -7.12 -7.66
N ALA A 43 3.90 -6.94 -7.18
CA ALA A 43 4.18 -5.98 -6.10
C ALA A 43 3.88 -4.53 -6.50
N PHE A 44 3.98 -4.15 -7.78
CA PHE A 44 3.59 -2.80 -8.22
C PHE A 44 2.09 -2.50 -8.05
N LEU A 45 1.24 -3.54 -8.01
CA LEU A 45 -0.22 -3.40 -7.81
C LEU A 45 -0.57 -2.99 -6.36
N LEU A 46 0.34 -3.27 -5.40
CA LEU A 46 0.20 -2.83 -4.00
C LEU A 46 0.53 -1.35 -3.81
N GLY A 47 0.80 -0.62 -4.89
CA GLY A 47 1.22 0.77 -4.89
C GLY A 47 2.74 0.92 -4.97
N ASN A 48 3.16 2.04 -5.52
CA ASN A 48 4.57 2.42 -5.63
C ASN A 48 4.66 3.96 -5.72
N ASP A 49 5.87 4.50 -5.84
CA ASP A 49 6.11 5.95 -5.84
C ASP A 49 5.37 6.71 -6.97
N PHE A 50 4.92 6.02 -8.01
CA PHE A 50 4.31 6.63 -9.19
C PHE A 50 2.78 6.49 -9.25
N ILE A 51 2.18 5.54 -8.52
CA ILE A 51 0.76 5.19 -8.63
C ILE A 51 0.18 4.76 -7.28
N PRO A 52 -1.07 5.14 -6.98
CA PRO A 52 -1.74 4.70 -5.76
C PRO A 52 -2.01 3.19 -5.78
N HIS A 53 -2.01 2.58 -4.60
CA HIS A 53 -2.38 1.18 -4.43
C HIS A 53 -3.83 0.94 -4.84
N ILE A 54 -4.10 -0.23 -5.42
CA ILE A 54 -5.48 -0.67 -5.70
C ILE A 54 -6.25 -0.73 -4.37
N PRO A 55 -7.52 -0.29 -4.32
CA PRO A 55 -8.34 -0.40 -3.11
C PRO A 55 -8.35 -1.81 -2.56
N ASN A 56 -8.40 -1.95 -1.23
CA ASN A 56 -8.46 -3.23 -0.51
C ASN A 56 -7.22 -4.13 -0.65
N LEU A 57 -6.20 -3.72 -1.39
CA LEU A 57 -4.89 -4.39 -1.47
C LEU A 57 -3.87 -3.57 -0.66
N HIS A 58 -3.48 -4.07 0.51
CA HIS A 58 -2.55 -3.40 1.44
C HIS A 58 -1.45 -4.36 1.92
N ILE A 59 -0.20 -3.90 1.93
CA ILE A 59 0.97 -4.72 2.32
C ILE A 59 0.81 -5.34 3.72
N HIS A 60 0.10 -4.70 4.64
CA HIS A 60 -0.11 -5.18 6.01
C HIS A 60 -1.16 -6.29 6.16
N ALA A 61 -1.99 -6.55 5.13
CA ALA A 61 -3.17 -7.41 5.21
C ALA A 61 -2.99 -8.74 4.44
N GLU A 62 -1.81 -9.35 4.49
CA GLU A 62 -1.50 -10.58 3.74
C GLU A 62 -1.71 -10.46 2.20
N SER A 63 -1.88 -9.25 1.66
CA SER A 63 -2.22 -9.03 0.24
C SER A 63 -1.16 -9.53 -0.74
N LEU A 64 0.09 -9.68 -0.32
CA LEU A 64 1.12 -10.33 -1.15
C LEU A 64 0.79 -11.81 -1.42
N LEU A 65 0.31 -12.54 -0.41
CA LEU A 65 -0.07 -13.94 -0.56
C LEU A 65 -1.22 -14.07 -1.54
N VAL A 66 -2.23 -13.21 -1.41
CA VAL A 66 -3.36 -13.14 -2.33
C VAL A 66 -2.91 -12.95 -3.79
N LEU A 67 -1.97 -12.04 -4.02
CA LEU A 67 -1.44 -11.81 -5.37
C LEU A 67 -0.73 -13.06 -5.92
N TRP A 68 0.04 -13.75 -5.08
CA TRP A 68 0.76 -14.97 -5.44
C TRP A 68 -0.17 -16.17 -5.63
N ASP A 69 -1.18 -16.35 -4.78
CA ASP A 69 -2.20 -17.39 -4.91
C ASP A 69 -3.02 -17.18 -6.19
N THR A 70 -3.40 -15.93 -6.47
CA THR A 70 -4.04 -15.56 -7.74
C THR A 70 -3.16 -15.95 -8.92
N TYR A 71 -1.84 -15.72 -8.82
CA TYR A 71 -0.89 -16.09 -9.86
C TYR A 71 -0.77 -17.60 -10.04
N HIS A 72 -0.71 -18.37 -8.97
CA HIS A 72 -0.73 -19.85 -9.02
C HIS A 72 -1.98 -20.38 -9.72
N VAL A 73 -3.14 -19.77 -9.49
CA VAL A 73 -4.41 -20.16 -10.12
C VAL A 73 -4.44 -19.80 -11.61
N VAL A 74 -3.84 -18.67 -11.99
CA VAL A 74 -3.97 -18.11 -13.34
C VAL A 74 -2.88 -18.59 -14.29
N LEU A 75 -1.60 -18.62 -13.87
CA LEU A 75 -0.47 -18.89 -14.76
C LEU A 75 -0.62 -20.22 -15.55
N PRO A 76 -1.08 -21.35 -14.97
CA PRO A 76 -1.30 -22.60 -15.72
C PRO A 76 -2.33 -22.49 -16.85
N LYS A 77 -3.23 -21.50 -16.79
CA LYS A 77 -4.28 -21.24 -17.78
C LYS A 77 -3.81 -20.32 -18.91
N LEU A 78 -2.62 -19.74 -18.78
CA LEU A 78 -2.03 -18.83 -19.77
C LEU A 78 -1.17 -19.59 -20.78
N ASP A 79 -0.83 -18.90 -21.87
CA ASP A 79 0.07 -19.34 -22.93
C ASP A 79 1.51 -18.79 -22.75
N GLY A 80 1.77 -18.06 -21.68
CA GLY A 80 3.06 -17.49 -21.31
C GLY A 80 2.97 -16.60 -20.07
N TYR A 81 4.05 -15.86 -19.79
CA TYR A 81 4.16 -14.96 -18.63
C TYR A 81 3.39 -13.65 -18.82
N ILE A 82 3.04 -12.98 -17.72
CA ILE A 82 2.31 -11.70 -17.76
C ILE A 82 3.23 -10.59 -18.30
N ILE A 83 4.51 -10.62 -17.92
CA ILE A 83 5.55 -9.68 -18.31
C ILE A 83 6.58 -10.33 -19.22
N GLU A 84 6.86 -9.66 -20.34
CA GLU A 84 7.91 -10.07 -21.27
C GLU A 84 8.88 -8.91 -21.52
N TYR A 85 10.05 -8.95 -20.85
CA TYR A 85 11.14 -7.98 -21.04
C TYR A 85 10.70 -6.52 -20.83
N GLY A 86 9.99 -6.26 -19.72
CA GLY A 86 9.47 -4.94 -19.39
C GLY A 86 8.20 -4.54 -20.13
N ARG A 87 7.49 -5.50 -20.75
CA ARG A 87 6.23 -5.27 -21.47
C ARG A 87 5.10 -6.10 -20.88
N LEU A 88 3.96 -5.46 -20.68
CA LEU A 88 2.75 -6.05 -20.12
C LEU A 88 1.92 -6.72 -21.22
N HIS A 89 1.69 -8.03 -21.08
CA HIS A 89 0.81 -8.76 -21.99
C HIS A 89 -0.65 -8.61 -21.55
N LEU A 90 -1.35 -7.61 -22.11
CA LEU A 90 -2.67 -7.19 -21.63
C LEU A 90 -3.75 -8.28 -21.63
N ALA A 91 -3.73 -9.22 -22.57
CA ALA A 91 -4.69 -10.33 -22.56
C ALA A 91 -4.45 -11.32 -21.40
N ARG A 92 -3.18 -11.53 -21.03
CA ARG A 92 -2.80 -12.39 -19.90
C ARG A 92 -3.07 -11.66 -18.57
N PHE A 93 -2.74 -10.37 -18.53
CA PHE A 93 -3.06 -9.51 -17.41
C PHE A 93 -4.57 -9.39 -17.17
N HIS A 94 -5.39 -9.35 -18.23
CA HIS A 94 -6.84 -9.40 -18.10
C HIS A 94 -7.32 -10.64 -17.34
N ARG A 95 -6.78 -11.82 -17.68
CA ARG A 95 -7.10 -13.08 -16.98
C ARG A 95 -6.65 -13.08 -15.51
N TYR A 96 -5.51 -12.44 -15.24
CA TYR A 96 -5.05 -12.25 -13.87
C TYR A 96 -6.00 -11.34 -13.07
N LEU A 97 -6.41 -10.21 -13.65
CA LEU A 97 -7.37 -9.30 -13.04
C LEU A 97 -8.76 -9.92 -12.84
N GLU A 98 -9.19 -10.79 -13.77
CA GLU A 98 -10.46 -11.52 -13.67
C GLU A 98 -10.48 -12.38 -12.40
N GLU A 99 -9.39 -13.09 -12.11
CA GLU A 99 -9.27 -13.87 -10.88
C GLU A 99 -9.09 -12.98 -9.64
N LEU A 100 -8.21 -11.97 -9.70
CA LEU A 100 -7.97 -11.03 -8.59
C LEU A 100 -9.26 -10.28 -8.18
N SER A 101 -10.14 -9.99 -9.13
CA SER A 101 -11.42 -9.31 -8.86
C SER A 101 -12.35 -10.12 -7.97
N LYS A 102 -12.22 -11.45 -7.95
CA LYS A 102 -13.00 -12.32 -7.06
C LYS A 102 -12.56 -12.15 -5.62
N PHE A 103 -11.24 -12.04 -5.39
CA PHE A 103 -10.71 -11.76 -4.06
C PHE A 103 -11.23 -10.42 -3.53
N GLU A 104 -11.24 -9.38 -4.37
CA GLU A 104 -11.75 -8.06 -3.99
C GLU A 104 -13.22 -8.12 -3.53
N GLN A 105 -14.04 -8.92 -4.21
CA GLN A 105 -15.44 -9.14 -3.83
C GLN A 105 -15.55 -9.94 -2.52
N SER A 106 -14.85 -11.06 -2.40
CA SER A 106 -14.86 -11.88 -1.18
C SER A 106 -14.38 -11.11 0.05
N TRP A 107 -13.33 -10.29 -0.10
CA TRP A 107 -12.83 -9.43 0.97
C TRP A 107 -13.89 -8.41 1.43
N PHE A 108 -14.63 -7.84 0.48
CA PHE A 108 -15.70 -6.90 0.78
C PHE A 108 -16.85 -7.59 1.52
N GLU A 109 -17.25 -8.78 1.08
CA GLU A 109 -18.32 -9.58 1.68
C GLU A 109 -18.00 -9.96 3.12
N GLU A 110 -16.78 -10.43 3.40
CA GLU A 110 -16.32 -10.77 4.75
C GLU A 110 -16.39 -9.55 5.68
N ARG A 111 -15.93 -8.40 5.21
CA ARG A 111 -15.93 -7.16 5.98
C ARG A 111 -17.34 -6.62 6.23
N GLU A 112 -18.24 -6.70 5.25
CA GLU A 112 -19.64 -6.32 5.45
C GLU A 112 -20.35 -7.32 6.38
N ALA A 113 -20.02 -8.62 6.34
CA ALA A 113 -20.53 -9.61 7.29
C ALA A 113 -20.13 -9.25 8.74
N ASP A 114 -18.87 -8.88 8.97
CA ASP A 114 -18.39 -8.40 10.26
C ASP A 114 -19.12 -7.12 10.71
N HIS A 115 -19.30 -6.15 9.80
CA HIS A 115 -20.06 -4.94 10.08
C HIS A 115 -21.54 -5.22 10.39
N ARG A 116 -22.17 -6.17 9.68
CA ARG A 116 -23.54 -6.64 9.94
C ARG A 116 -23.64 -7.29 11.32
N TRP A 117 -22.70 -8.18 11.66
CA TRP A 117 -22.63 -8.84 12.96
C TRP A 117 -22.43 -7.84 14.11
N MET A 118 -21.54 -6.86 13.95
CA MET A 118 -21.30 -5.79 14.92
C MET A 118 -22.53 -4.89 15.11
N ARG A 119 -23.22 -4.52 14.02
CA ARG A 119 -24.49 -3.78 14.07
C ARG A 119 -25.57 -4.58 14.81
N GLY A 120 -25.67 -5.88 14.54
CA GLY A 120 -26.58 -6.79 15.23
C GLY A 120 -26.33 -6.86 16.75
N LYS A 121 -25.06 -6.93 17.18
CA LYS A 121 -24.70 -6.90 18.61
C LYS A 121 -25.08 -5.59 19.29
N ARG A 122 -24.81 -4.44 18.66
CA ARG A 122 -25.19 -3.12 19.21
C ARG A 122 -26.71 -2.96 19.26
N GLY A 123 -27.42 -3.42 18.23
CA GLY A 123 -28.88 -3.44 18.19
C GLY A 123 -29.47 -4.31 19.31
N ALA A 124 -28.93 -5.50 19.53
CA ALA A 124 -29.35 -6.38 20.62
C ALA A 124 -29.09 -5.76 22.01
N GLN A 125 -27.96 -5.06 22.19
CA GLN A 125 -27.66 -4.33 23.43
C GLN A 125 -28.66 -3.18 23.66
N LEU A 126 -28.98 -2.39 22.63
CA LEU A 126 -29.95 -1.30 22.72
C LEU A 126 -31.37 -1.82 23.01
N SER A 127 -31.80 -2.89 22.34
CA SER A 127 -33.09 -3.55 22.62
C SER A 127 -33.17 -4.03 24.07
N LYS A 128 -32.10 -4.64 24.59
CA LYS A 128 -32.02 -5.08 25.99
C LYS A 128 -32.05 -3.91 27.00
N GLN A 129 -31.48 -2.76 26.63
CA GLN A 129 -31.57 -1.53 27.43
C GLN A 129 -32.99 -0.93 27.42
N LEU A 130 -33.66 -0.92 26.27
CA LEU A 130 -35.05 -0.46 26.12
C LEU A 130 -36.04 -1.36 26.89
N GLU A 131 -35.85 -2.68 26.85
CA GLU A 131 -36.65 -3.62 27.65
C GLU A 131 -36.45 -3.44 29.15
N ASN A 132 -35.26 -3.03 29.59
CA ASN A 132 -34.98 -2.73 30.99
C ASN A 132 -35.54 -1.38 31.42
N LEU A 133 -35.66 -0.40 30.52
CA LEU A 133 -36.31 0.89 30.76
C LEU A 133 -37.85 0.78 30.79
N GLY A 134 -38.42 -0.22 30.11
CA GLY A 134 -39.86 -0.52 30.15
C GLY A 134 -40.32 -1.33 31.37
N LYS A 135 -39.41 -1.70 32.29
CA LYS A 135 -39.75 -2.39 33.54
C LYS A 135 -39.78 -1.37 34.67
N ASP A 136 -40.98 -0.93 35.05
CA ASP A 136 -41.19 -0.06 36.22
C ASP A 136 -40.48 -0.64 37.47
N PRO A 137 -39.71 0.17 38.22
CA PRO A 137 -39.04 -0.31 39.42
C PRO A 137 -40.06 -0.59 40.52
N LYS A 138 -40.05 -1.83 41.04
CA LYS A 138 -40.79 -2.21 42.25
C LYS A 138 -40.38 -1.31 43.43
N PRO A 139 -41.33 -0.92 44.30
CA PRO A 139 -41.05 0.01 45.39
C PRO A 139 -40.21 -0.69 46.46
N SER A 140 -39.00 -0.20 46.72
CA SER A 140 -38.21 -0.68 47.86
C SER A 140 -37.77 0.48 48.76
N THR A 141 -38.49 0.56 49.87
CA THR A 141 -38.03 0.87 51.24
C THR A 141 -37.12 2.09 51.45
N VAL A 142 -37.80 3.16 51.88
CA VAL A 142 -37.32 4.27 52.72
C VAL A 142 -36.27 3.80 53.75
N ARG A 143 -35.05 4.33 53.65
CA ARG A 143 -34.13 4.46 54.80
C ARG A 143 -34.08 5.93 55.21
N LYS A 144 -34.32 6.16 56.50
CA LYS A 144 -34.37 7.48 57.15
C LYS A 144 -33.01 8.19 57.09
N PRO A 145 -33.00 9.54 57.02
CA PRO A 145 -31.77 10.32 56.96
C PRO A 145 -31.23 10.58 58.37
N GLU A 146 -29.91 10.42 58.55
CA GLU A 146 -29.20 10.99 59.70
C GLU A 146 -28.71 12.40 59.38
N THR A 147 -29.15 13.33 60.21
CA THR A 147 -28.83 14.75 60.23
C THR A 147 -27.46 15.02 60.86
N SER A 148 -26.61 15.77 60.17
CA SER A 148 -25.70 16.72 60.82
C SER A 148 -25.57 17.99 59.95
N VAL A 149 -25.56 19.12 60.64
CA VAL A 149 -26.00 20.43 60.13
C VAL A 149 -24.80 21.30 59.74
N ALA A 150 -24.87 21.80 58.50
CA ALA A 150 -24.46 23.09 57.94
C ALA A 150 -23.09 23.72 58.29
N LYS A 151 -22.40 24.18 57.24
CA LYS A 151 -22.43 25.60 56.83
C LYS A 151 -21.84 25.82 55.42
N CYS A 152 -22.60 26.52 54.59
CA CYS A 152 -22.14 27.17 53.36
C CYS A 152 -21.59 28.56 53.68
N GLU A 153 -20.39 28.88 53.19
CA GLU A 153 -19.92 30.25 52.95
C GLU A 153 -19.18 30.22 51.60
N HIS A 154 -19.83 30.76 50.56
CA HIS A 154 -19.61 32.09 49.97
C HIS A 154 -18.45 32.15 48.96
N VAL A 155 -18.84 32.32 47.69
CA VAL A 155 -17.99 32.81 46.60
C VAL A 155 -17.77 34.31 46.79
N PRO A 156 -16.55 34.80 46.55
CA PRO A 156 -16.40 36.09 45.87
C PRO A 156 -15.56 35.99 44.61
N THR A 157 -16.07 36.67 43.58
CA THR A 157 -15.42 37.18 42.38
C THR A 157 -14.33 38.21 42.70
N GLU A 158 -13.22 38.22 41.96
CA GLU A 158 -12.75 39.32 41.08
C GLU A 158 -11.28 39.16 40.64
N GLU A 159 -10.99 39.84 39.55
CA GLU A 159 -9.83 39.79 38.64
C GLU A 159 -8.53 40.36 39.23
N THR A 160 -7.35 39.99 38.68
CA THR A 160 -6.32 40.92 38.11
C THR A 160 -4.96 40.25 37.78
N SER A 161 -4.52 40.49 36.54
CA SER A 161 -3.15 40.80 36.04
C SER A 161 -1.89 39.95 36.33
N ASP A 162 -1.29 39.51 35.22
CA ASP A 162 0.13 39.50 34.82
C ASP A 162 1.13 38.41 35.26
N PRO A 163 2.14 38.10 34.40
CA PRO A 163 2.70 36.76 34.23
C PRO A 163 4.17 36.70 34.67
N ALA A 164 4.47 35.87 35.66
CA ALA A 164 5.82 35.35 35.88
C ALA A 164 5.79 34.30 36.98
N SER A 165 5.79 33.02 36.60
CA SER A 165 6.42 31.87 37.28
C SER A 165 5.63 30.59 37.03
N ASP A 166 6.01 29.84 36.00
CA ASP A 166 5.62 28.43 35.91
C ASP A 166 6.73 27.63 35.20
N LEU A 167 7.85 27.46 35.92
CA LEU A 167 8.93 26.52 35.59
C LEU A 167 9.00 25.37 36.60
N SER A 168 7.89 25.07 37.28
CA SER A 168 7.77 24.00 38.28
C SER A 168 6.75 22.91 37.91
N GLN A 169 6.08 22.99 36.75
CA GLN A 169 5.14 21.94 36.30
C GLN A 169 5.72 20.93 35.30
N LEU A 170 6.99 21.07 34.91
CA LEU A 170 7.68 20.11 34.01
C LEU A 170 8.48 19.01 34.73
N ALA A 171 8.48 18.98 36.07
CA ALA A 171 9.15 17.93 36.85
C ALA A 171 8.21 16.79 37.33
N ALA A 172 6.90 16.92 37.12
CA ALA A 172 5.91 15.93 37.58
C ALA A 172 5.46 14.93 36.48
N LEU A 173 5.81 15.16 35.21
CA LEU A 173 5.47 14.26 34.10
C LEU A 173 6.54 13.18 33.81
N THR A 174 7.74 13.30 34.37
CA THR A 174 8.85 12.37 34.12
C THR A 174 8.85 11.14 35.04
N ASN A 175 8.08 11.15 36.13
CA ASN A 175 8.00 10.02 37.08
C ASN A 175 6.78 9.10 36.87
N PHE A 176 5.92 9.36 35.88
CA PHE A 176 4.75 8.50 35.59
C PHE A 176 5.04 7.39 34.57
N PHE A 177 6.06 7.55 33.71
CA PHE A 177 6.44 6.56 32.70
C PHE A 177 7.55 5.58 33.16
N GLY A 178 7.86 5.55 34.46
CA GLY A 178 9.06 4.93 35.00
C GLY A 178 8.85 3.84 36.05
N SER A 179 7.80 3.01 35.99
CA SER A 179 7.76 1.72 36.71
C SER A 179 6.49 0.91 36.40
N THR A 180 6.60 -0.09 35.52
CA THR A 180 5.96 -1.42 35.63
C THR A 180 6.36 -2.28 34.42
N SER A 181 7.57 -2.82 34.51
CA SER A 181 7.96 -4.03 33.79
C SER A 181 7.92 -5.19 34.80
N ASN A 182 7.52 -6.37 34.33
CA ASN A 182 7.38 -7.65 35.03
C ASN A 182 6.12 -7.83 35.89
N ASP A 183 5.01 -8.24 35.28
CA ASP A 183 4.56 -9.65 35.33
C ASP A 183 3.20 -9.80 34.62
N MET A 184 3.14 -10.75 33.69
CA MET A 184 2.02 -11.69 33.43
C MET A 184 1.67 -11.83 31.94
N PHE A 185 2.43 -12.72 31.31
CA PHE A 185 2.09 -13.43 30.09
C PHE A 185 1.05 -14.52 30.44
N GLN A 186 -0.18 -14.42 29.93
CA GLN A 186 -0.97 -15.60 29.55
C GLN A 186 -2.19 -15.25 28.67
N ALA A 187 -2.15 -15.83 27.45
CA ALA A 187 -3.25 -16.24 26.59
C ALA A 187 -4.45 -15.29 26.37
N GLY A 188 -4.54 -14.74 25.15
CA GLY A 188 -5.77 -14.19 24.60
C GLY A 188 -5.51 -13.48 23.26
N PHE A 189 -5.72 -14.19 22.15
CA PHE A 189 -5.85 -13.59 20.83
C PHE A 189 -6.97 -12.54 20.86
N LEU A 190 -6.68 -11.30 20.47
CA LEU A 190 -7.67 -10.25 20.24
C LEU A 190 -7.25 -9.41 19.03
N ASP A 191 -7.80 -9.84 17.89
CA ASP A 191 -8.50 -9.04 16.89
C ASP A 191 -8.01 -7.59 16.60
N GLU A 192 -7.35 -7.49 15.45
CA GLU A 192 -6.81 -6.30 14.76
C GLU A 192 -7.88 -5.24 14.40
N THR A 193 -9.17 -5.55 14.59
CA THR A 193 -10.26 -4.59 14.30
C THR A 193 -10.47 -3.53 15.39
N THR A 194 -9.87 -3.68 16.57
CA THR A 194 -10.15 -2.81 17.73
C THR A 194 -9.29 -1.53 17.77
N GLU A 195 -8.15 -1.49 17.06
CA GLU A 195 -7.26 -0.33 17.06
C GLU A 195 -7.62 0.77 16.02
N LEU A 196 -8.51 0.47 15.08
CA LEU A 196 -8.95 1.42 14.03
C LEU A 196 -10.12 2.34 14.45
N MET A 197 -10.58 2.29 15.71
CA MET A 197 -11.75 3.05 16.19
C MET A 197 -11.50 3.97 17.41
N LYS A 198 -10.28 4.51 17.53
CA LYS A 198 -10.06 5.66 18.42
C LYS A 198 -9.57 6.82 17.57
N GLU A 199 -10.50 7.63 17.07
CA GLU A 199 -10.39 9.07 16.81
C GLU A 199 -11.79 9.56 16.37
N GLY A 200 -12.52 10.17 17.31
CA GLY A 200 -13.84 10.77 17.05
C GLY A 200 -14.75 10.79 18.28
N VAL A 201 -14.73 11.91 19.01
CA VAL A 201 -15.60 12.36 20.14
C VAL A 201 -14.98 12.21 21.56
N ILE A 202 -14.76 13.36 22.22
CA ILE A 202 -14.25 13.59 23.58
C ILE A 202 -15.43 13.64 24.60
N PRO A 203 -15.22 13.61 25.95
CA PRO A 203 -15.04 12.45 26.84
C PRO A 203 -16.22 12.24 27.81
N ALA A 204 -16.34 11.06 28.41
CA ALA A 204 -17.01 10.90 29.70
C ALA A 204 -16.14 10.05 30.64
N THR A 205 -15.97 10.56 31.86
CA THR A 205 -15.07 10.12 32.94
C THR A 205 -15.27 8.66 33.42
N PRO A 206 -14.23 8.04 34.01
CA PRO A 206 -14.24 6.63 34.39
C PRO A 206 -14.90 6.38 35.76
N LEU A 207 -15.64 5.27 35.89
CA LEU A 207 -16.04 4.70 37.17
C LEU A 207 -15.12 3.52 37.52
N GLN A 208 -14.65 3.52 38.76
CA GLN A 208 -13.70 2.60 39.37
C GLN A 208 -14.20 1.15 39.44
N GLU A 209 -13.33 0.20 39.08
CA GLU A 209 -13.44 -1.22 39.43
C GLU A 209 -12.89 -1.48 40.84
N ASN A 210 -13.60 -2.30 41.62
CA ASN A 210 -13.14 -2.88 42.88
C ASN A 210 -12.96 -4.41 42.69
N GLN A 211 -11.71 -4.86 42.83
CA GLN A 211 -11.17 -6.05 43.55
C GLN A 211 -12.15 -7.21 43.88
N GLN A 212 -11.86 -8.51 43.77
CA GLN A 212 -10.63 -9.33 43.92
C GLN A 212 -10.96 -10.80 43.51
N PRO A 213 -9.96 -11.69 43.30
CA PRO A 213 -10.14 -13.06 42.78
C PRO A 213 -10.17 -14.13 43.88
N ASN A 214 -10.80 -15.28 43.60
CA ASN A 214 -10.57 -16.52 44.34
C ASN A 214 -10.42 -17.69 43.35
N GLU A 215 -9.29 -18.38 43.47
CA GLU A 215 -8.93 -19.63 42.78
C GLU A 215 -9.85 -20.79 43.22
N ILE A 216 -10.03 -21.80 42.35
CA ILE A 216 -9.86 -23.23 42.67
C ILE A 216 -9.82 -24.02 41.34
N CYS A 217 -8.75 -24.81 41.20
CA CYS A 217 -8.44 -25.78 40.15
C CYS A 217 -9.34 -27.03 40.23
N HIS A 218 -9.77 -27.60 39.09
CA HIS A 218 -9.87 -29.06 38.92
C HIS A 218 -9.86 -29.49 37.43
N THR A 219 -8.99 -30.46 37.17
CA THR A 219 -8.80 -31.34 36.01
C THR A 219 -10.05 -32.11 35.55
N ALA A 220 -10.27 -32.31 34.25
CA ALA A 220 -10.78 -33.58 33.67
C ALA A 220 -10.81 -33.59 32.11
N GLN A 221 -10.56 -34.79 31.57
CA GLN A 221 -10.53 -35.24 30.16
C GLN A 221 -11.89 -35.19 29.41
N PRO A 222 -11.89 -35.36 28.06
CA PRO A 222 -13.08 -35.32 27.22
C PRO A 222 -13.86 -36.66 27.25
N PRO A 223 -15.19 -36.68 27.03
CA PRO A 223 -15.91 -37.93 26.85
C PRO A 223 -16.23 -38.23 25.38
N GLU A 224 -16.01 -39.50 25.03
CA GLU A 224 -16.44 -40.21 23.82
C GLU A 224 -17.92 -40.66 23.88
N SER A 225 -18.57 -40.59 22.70
CA SER A 225 -19.53 -41.51 22.05
C SER A 225 -20.69 -42.26 22.77
N SER A 226 -21.85 -42.26 22.07
CA SER A 226 -22.81 -43.38 21.78
C SER A 226 -24.26 -43.22 22.32
N PRO A 227 -25.32 -43.87 21.76
CA PRO A 227 -25.63 -44.28 20.37
C PRO A 227 -27.11 -44.06 19.90
N GLU A 228 -27.31 -44.12 18.57
CA GLU A 228 -28.45 -44.60 17.74
C GLU A 228 -29.95 -44.35 18.06
N LEU A 229 -30.72 -43.84 17.08
CA LEU A 229 -31.72 -44.62 16.29
C LEU A 229 -32.35 -43.75 15.17
N GLY A 230 -32.40 -44.28 13.95
CA GLY A 230 -32.84 -43.55 12.75
C GLY A 230 -34.34 -43.59 12.45
N GLN A 231 -34.75 -42.72 11.52
CA GLN A 231 -35.87 -42.93 10.60
C GLN A 231 -35.72 -42.04 9.36
N SER A 232 -35.85 -42.65 8.19
CA SER A 232 -35.63 -42.11 6.85
C SER A 232 -36.80 -41.26 6.34
N LEU A 233 -36.51 -40.17 5.63
CA LEU A 233 -37.28 -39.61 4.50
C LEU A 233 -36.28 -38.85 3.61
N SER A 234 -35.72 -39.49 2.58
CA SER A 234 -36.08 -39.33 1.16
C SER A 234 -35.74 -37.97 0.55
N ALA A 235 -34.63 -37.96 -0.21
CA ALA A 235 -34.40 -37.28 -1.48
C ALA A 235 -34.99 -35.88 -1.67
N GLU A 236 -34.14 -34.85 -1.48
CA GLU A 236 -34.14 -33.55 -2.17
C GLU A 236 -32.99 -32.69 -1.59
N GLU A 237 -31.73 -33.10 -1.77
CA GLU A 237 -30.54 -32.25 -1.51
C GLU A 237 -29.49 -32.50 -2.60
N GLU A 238 -29.88 -32.26 -3.85
CA GLU A 238 -28.94 -31.97 -4.95
C GLU A 238 -29.56 -30.84 -5.78
N ALA A 239 -29.34 -29.59 -5.33
CA ALA A 239 -29.30 -28.36 -6.13
C ALA A 239 -29.44 -27.15 -5.19
N ASP A 240 -28.32 -26.60 -4.71
CA ASP A 240 -28.21 -25.16 -4.43
C ASP A 240 -26.74 -24.75 -4.35
N GLU A 241 -26.03 -24.94 -5.48
CA GLU A 241 -24.82 -24.20 -5.82
C GLU A 241 -25.16 -23.23 -6.98
N GLN A 242 -26.08 -22.29 -6.76
CA GLN A 242 -26.32 -21.19 -7.69
C GLN A 242 -26.64 -19.88 -6.96
N GLY A 243 -25.69 -18.94 -7.01
CA GLY A 243 -25.96 -17.50 -6.92
C GLY A 243 -25.59 -16.86 -5.58
N LEU A 244 -24.61 -15.96 -5.64
CA LEU A 244 -24.46 -14.86 -4.68
C LEU A 244 -25.85 -14.22 -4.45
N ASP A 245 -26.21 -14.01 -3.19
CA ASP A 245 -27.45 -13.35 -2.80
C ASP A 245 -27.48 -11.92 -3.36
N GLY A 246 -28.53 -11.59 -4.12
CA GLY A 246 -28.62 -10.29 -4.82
C GLY A 246 -28.58 -9.04 -3.92
N GLU A 247 -28.64 -9.21 -2.60
CA GLU A 247 -28.41 -8.14 -1.61
C GLU A 247 -26.93 -7.77 -1.50
N ASP A 248 -26.02 -8.74 -1.40
CA ASP A 248 -24.58 -8.48 -1.23
C ASP A 248 -23.98 -7.87 -2.50
N GLU A 249 -24.43 -8.31 -3.69
CA GLU A 249 -24.04 -7.69 -4.97
C GLU A 249 -24.48 -6.21 -5.05
N LEU A 250 -25.69 -5.88 -4.57
CA LEU A 250 -26.19 -4.50 -4.54
C LEU A 250 -25.39 -3.62 -3.57
N ILE A 251 -25.06 -4.15 -2.39
CA ILE A 251 -24.25 -3.44 -1.39
C ILE A 251 -22.86 -3.13 -1.96
N TYR A 252 -22.23 -4.09 -2.64
CA TYR A 252 -20.93 -3.89 -3.29
C TYR A 252 -20.99 -2.84 -4.42
N LYS A 253 -22.05 -2.85 -5.25
CA LYS A 253 -22.29 -1.79 -6.25
C LYS A 253 -22.40 -0.40 -5.61
N MET A 254 -23.12 -0.29 -4.50
CA MET A 254 -23.24 0.97 -3.76
C MET A 254 -21.90 1.42 -3.18
N HIS A 255 -21.13 0.51 -2.59
CA HIS A 255 -19.79 0.80 -2.07
C HIS A 255 -18.87 1.34 -3.17
N ARG A 256 -18.80 0.68 -4.33
CA ARG A 256 -18.02 1.14 -5.49
C ARG A 256 -18.45 2.53 -5.94
N ARG A 257 -19.76 2.78 -6.05
CA ARG A 257 -20.28 4.10 -6.44
C ARG A 257 -19.87 5.19 -5.45
N ASP A 258 -20.03 4.92 -4.16
CA ASP A 258 -19.73 5.89 -3.11
C ASP A 258 -18.21 6.16 -3.03
N TYR A 259 -17.36 5.15 -3.31
CA TYR A 259 -15.92 5.31 -3.46
C TYR A 259 -15.58 6.29 -4.59
N TYR A 260 -16.03 6.03 -5.81
CA TYR A 260 -15.70 6.88 -6.96
C TYR A 260 -16.25 8.29 -6.82
N TRP A 261 -17.46 8.43 -6.27
CA TRP A 261 -18.06 9.74 -6.02
C TRP A 261 -17.30 10.53 -4.96
N SER A 262 -17.04 9.94 -3.80
CA SER A 262 -16.43 10.65 -2.67
C SER A 262 -14.94 10.94 -2.86
N LYS A 263 -14.19 10.01 -3.46
CA LYS A 263 -12.73 10.09 -3.60
C LYS A 263 -12.31 10.79 -4.88
N LEU A 264 -13.01 10.52 -5.98
CA LEU A 264 -12.61 10.96 -7.32
C LEU A 264 -13.62 11.95 -7.96
N GLY A 265 -14.78 12.17 -7.34
CA GLY A 265 -15.84 13.00 -7.92
C GLY A 265 -16.45 12.41 -9.20
N ILE A 266 -16.24 11.11 -9.46
CA ILE A 266 -16.72 10.44 -10.66
C ILE A 266 -18.05 9.77 -10.35
N GLN A 267 -19.09 10.14 -11.10
CA GLN A 267 -20.38 9.49 -11.02
C GLN A 267 -20.39 8.22 -11.90
N ILE A 268 -20.76 7.09 -11.30
CA ILE A 268 -20.98 5.83 -12.00
C ILE A 268 -22.43 5.40 -11.84
N ASP A 269 -22.97 4.74 -12.86
CA ASP A 269 -24.32 4.18 -12.82
C ASP A 269 -24.34 2.93 -11.94
N SER A 270 -25.30 2.87 -11.00
CA SER A 270 -25.48 1.73 -10.10
C SER A 270 -26.21 0.56 -10.75
N GLU A 271 -26.89 0.77 -11.89
CA GLU A 271 -27.72 -0.26 -12.53
C GLU A 271 -26.89 -1.27 -13.34
N SER A 272 -25.67 -0.92 -13.74
CA SER A 272 -24.80 -1.80 -14.52
C SER A 272 -23.37 -1.81 -13.98
N VAL A 273 -22.83 -3.01 -13.73
CA VAL A 273 -21.39 -3.20 -13.45
C VAL A 273 -20.54 -2.85 -14.67
N THR A 274 -21.12 -2.88 -15.88
CA THR A 274 -20.40 -2.83 -17.15
C THR A 274 -20.51 -1.49 -17.89
N ASN A 275 -21.40 -0.56 -17.47
CA ASN A 275 -21.54 0.74 -18.13
C ASN A 275 -20.73 1.83 -17.42
N THR A 276 -19.41 1.72 -17.58
CA THR A 276 -18.38 2.46 -16.85
C THR A 276 -17.58 3.39 -17.77
N GLU A 277 -18.18 3.94 -18.83
CA GLU A 277 -17.51 4.88 -19.75
C GLU A 277 -16.84 6.05 -19.01
N SER A 278 -17.44 6.53 -17.91
CA SER A 278 -16.86 7.58 -17.07
C SER A 278 -15.57 7.16 -16.34
N LEU A 279 -15.36 5.86 -16.09
CA LEU A 279 -14.13 5.31 -15.53
C LEU A 279 -13.06 5.03 -16.58
N TYR A 280 -13.42 4.99 -17.87
CA TYR A 280 -12.48 4.59 -18.92
C TYR A 280 -11.17 5.40 -18.92
N PRO A 281 -11.16 6.75 -18.78
CA PRO A 281 -9.91 7.51 -18.72
C PRO A 281 -9.04 7.15 -17.51
N LEU A 282 -9.65 7.03 -16.32
CA LEU A 282 -9.00 6.62 -15.08
C LEU A 282 -8.34 5.25 -15.23
N VAL A 283 -9.10 4.27 -15.71
CA VAL A 283 -8.66 2.89 -15.89
C VAL A 283 -7.56 2.80 -16.95
N ARG A 284 -7.76 3.45 -18.11
CA ARG A 284 -6.76 3.49 -19.18
C ARG A 284 -5.45 4.05 -18.66
N ASP A 285 -5.48 5.20 -18.00
CA ASP A 285 -4.26 5.88 -17.55
C ASP A 285 -3.58 5.13 -16.40
N TYR A 286 -4.32 4.38 -15.58
CA TYR A 286 -3.75 3.45 -14.59
C TYR A 286 -2.97 2.31 -15.26
N VAL A 287 -3.58 1.63 -16.25
CA VAL A 287 -2.92 0.54 -17.00
C VAL A 287 -1.72 1.05 -17.80
N ARG A 288 -1.82 2.24 -18.40
CA ARG A 288 -0.69 2.91 -19.05
C ARG A 288 0.43 3.20 -18.05
N MET A 289 0.10 3.68 -16.85
CA MET A 289 1.10 3.93 -15.82
C MET A 289 1.81 2.65 -15.35
N LEU A 290 1.10 1.52 -15.23
CA LEU A 290 1.74 0.22 -14.95
C LEU A 290 2.79 -0.13 -16.03
N GLN A 291 2.47 0.07 -17.31
CA GLN A 291 3.43 -0.11 -18.40
C GLN A 291 4.56 0.93 -18.37
N TRP A 292 4.28 2.17 -17.98
CA TRP A 292 5.29 3.21 -17.81
C TRP A 292 6.33 2.81 -16.74
N ILE A 293 5.87 2.25 -15.62
CA ILE A 293 6.72 1.76 -14.54
C ILE A 293 7.58 0.58 -14.99
N LEU A 294 6.99 -0.37 -15.71
CA LEU A 294 7.75 -1.48 -16.29
C LEU A 294 8.87 -0.95 -17.21
N CYS A 295 8.57 0.02 -18.06
CA CYS A 295 9.59 0.68 -18.87
C CYS A 295 10.64 1.40 -18.00
N TYR A 296 10.23 2.09 -16.94
CA TYR A 296 11.13 2.80 -16.03
C TYR A 296 12.17 1.86 -15.38
N TYR A 297 11.73 0.69 -14.88
CA TYR A 297 12.62 -0.26 -14.20
C TYR A 297 13.40 -1.17 -15.13
N PHE A 298 12.78 -1.67 -16.21
CA PHE A 298 13.38 -2.68 -17.08
C PHE A 298 14.09 -2.09 -18.30
N LEU A 299 13.64 -0.91 -18.75
CA LEU A 299 14.09 -0.28 -19.98
C LEU A 299 14.56 1.14 -19.66
N LYS A 300 13.88 2.15 -20.20
CA LYS A 300 14.14 3.58 -19.97
C LYS A 300 12.82 4.28 -19.74
N VAL A 301 12.87 5.49 -19.18
CA VAL A 301 11.72 6.40 -19.14
C VAL A 301 11.11 6.52 -20.55
N PRO A 302 9.86 6.05 -20.76
CA PRO A 302 9.26 6.06 -22.09
C PRO A 302 8.62 7.41 -22.43
N ASP A 303 8.20 8.17 -21.42
CA ASP A 303 7.58 9.49 -21.52
C ASP A 303 7.86 10.31 -20.25
N TRP A 304 8.52 11.46 -20.34
CA TRP A 304 8.86 12.30 -19.19
C TRP A 304 7.70 13.18 -18.71
N SER A 305 6.71 13.42 -19.56
CA SER A 305 5.56 14.29 -19.27
C SER A 305 4.33 13.51 -18.83
N PHE A 306 4.26 12.21 -19.14
CA PHE A 306 3.16 11.36 -18.69
C PHE A 306 3.16 11.15 -17.18
N PHE A 307 2.01 11.36 -16.55
CA PHE A 307 1.76 11.04 -15.15
C PHE A 307 0.33 10.58 -14.93
N TYR A 308 0.08 9.88 -13.83
CA TYR A 308 -1.26 9.45 -13.45
C TYR A 308 -1.98 10.59 -12.71
N ALA A 309 -2.91 11.25 -13.40
CA ALA A 309 -3.54 12.49 -12.94
C ALA A 309 -4.72 12.30 -11.97
N TYR A 310 -4.62 11.31 -11.08
CA TYR A 310 -5.63 11.01 -10.08
C TYR A 310 -4.97 10.63 -8.76
N HIS A 311 -5.55 11.02 -7.63
CA HIS A 311 -5.01 10.69 -6.30
C HIS A 311 -5.31 9.26 -5.85
N TYR A 312 -6.22 8.55 -6.53
CA TYR A 312 -6.70 7.22 -6.15
C TYR A 312 -6.73 6.27 -7.35
N ALA A 313 -6.60 4.97 -7.07
CA ALA A 313 -6.65 3.89 -8.07
C ALA A 313 -8.10 3.45 -8.35
N PRO A 314 -8.40 2.90 -9.53
CA PRO A 314 -9.62 2.13 -9.74
C PRO A 314 -9.57 0.80 -8.97
N PHE A 315 -10.73 0.18 -8.75
CA PHE A 315 -10.84 -1.20 -8.27
C PHE A 315 -10.28 -2.20 -9.30
N ALA A 316 -9.84 -3.37 -8.84
CA ALA A 316 -9.31 -4.43 -9.70
C ALA A 316 -10.34 -4.90 -10.73
N CYS A 317 -11.61 -5.03 -10.32
CA CYS A 317 -12.70 -5.40 -11.23
C CYS A 317 -12.92 -4.36 -12.36
N ASP A 318 -12.64 -3.08 -12.10
CA ASP A 318 -12.81 -2.01 -13.08
C ASP A 318 -11.68 -1.95 -14.11
N LEU A 319 -10.50 -2.49 -13.78
CA LEU A 319 -9.39 -2.62 -14.73
C LEU A 319 -9.72 -3.53 -15.93
N LEU A 320 -10.72 -4.41 -15.77
CA LEU A 320 -11.24 -5.25 -16.85
C LEU A 320 -11.82 -4.42 -18.00
N LEU A 321 -12.38 -3.23 -17.72
CA LEU A 321 -13.00 -2.34 -18.71
C LEU A 321 -12.05 -2.01 -19.86
N TYR A 322 -10.79 -1.72 -19.54
CA TYR A 322 -9.78 -1.39 -20.54
C TYR A 322 -9.08 -2.62 -21.10
N THR A 323 -8.82 -3.63 -20.28
CA THR A 323 -8.01 -4.79 -20.69
C THR A 323 -8.79 -5.78 -21.57
N GLN A 324 -10.12 -5.86 -21.45
CA GLN A 324 -10.96 -6.78 -22.24
C GLN A 324 -10.81 -6.60 -23.76
N GLN A 325 -10.55 -5.37 -24.22
CA GLN A 325 -10.42 -5.08 -25.65
C GLN A 325 -9.18 -5.72 -26.29
N PHE A 326 -8.27 -6.26 -25.48
CA PHE A 326 -7.04 -6.92 -25.92
C PHE A 326 -7.15 -8.44 -25.98
N LEU A 327 -8.24 -9.04 -25.47
CA LEU A 327 -8.44 -10.50 -25.50
C LEU A 327 -8.46 -11.09 -26.92
N ASN A 328 -8.94 -10.31 -27.90
CA ASN A 328 -9.07 -10.72 -29.29
C ASN A 328 -8.10 -10.00 -30.24
N ARG A 329 -7.12 -9.24 -29.71
CA ARG A 329 -6.12 -8.58 -30.55
C ARG A 329 -4.97 -9.52 -30.85
N ASP A 330 -4.53 -9.51 -32.11
CA ASP A 330 -3.36 -10.27 -32.56
C ASP A 330 -2.11 -9.77 -31.82
N PRO A 331 -1.30 -10.65 -31.19
CA PRO A 331 -0.02 -10.31 -30.59
C PRO A 331 1.01 -9.72 -31.58
N ALA A 332 0.76 -9.77 -32.90
CA ALA A 332 1.70 -9.28 -33.92
C ALA A 332 1.77 -7.74 -34.09
N GLY A 333 0.96 -6.95 -33.37
CA GLY A 333 1.08 -5.48 -33.37
C GLY A 333 2.36 -4.99 -32.67
N SER A 334 2.78 -3.75 -32.96
CA SER A 334 3.83 -3.10 -32.17
C SER A 334 3.41 -3.08 -30.69
N GLU A 335 4.11 -3.86 -29.86
CA GLU A 335 3.69 -4.26 -28.50
C GLU A 335 3.41 -3.09 -27.53
N LEU A 336 3.73 -1.83 -27.88
CA LEU A 336 3.53 -0.64 -27.04
C LEU A 336 2.70 0.49 -27.69
N GLU A 337 2.18 0.31 -28.90
CA GLU A 337 1.37 1.36 -29.55
C GLU A 337 0.14 1.75 -28.73
N TRP A 338 -0.47 0.78 -28.03
CA TRP A 338 -1.63 1.01 -27.17
C TRP A 338 -1.36 1.95 -25.99
N ALA A 339 -0.10 2.08 -25.57
CA ALA A 339 0.27 2.92 -24.43
C ALA A 339 0.44 4.40 -24.82
N GLU A 340 0.59 4.70 -26.11
CA GLU A 340 0.59 6.07 -26.66
C GLU A 340 1.55 7.03 -25.91
N PHE A 341 2.76 6.56 -25.59
CA PHE A 341 3.78 7.37 -24.92
C PHE A 341 4.46 8.35 -25.90
N ASP A 342 4.68 9.59 -25.45
CA ASP A 342 5.45 10.57 -26.22
C ASP A 342 6.95 10.31 -26.09
N SER A 343 7.48 9.58 -27.07
CA SER A 343 8.92 9.31 -27.18
C SER A 343 9.80 10.55 -27.43
N THR A 344 9.20 11.71 -27.74
CA THR A 344 9.89 12.99 -27.92
C THR A 344 9.97 13.83 -26.66
N SER A 345 9.27 13.43 -25.60
CA SER A 345 9.33 14.10 -24.30
C SER A 345 10.73 14.06 -23.68
N GLU A 346 11.06 15.10 -22.92
CA GLU A 346 12.37 15.30 -22.30
C GLU A 346 12.22 15.79 -20.85
N PRO A 347 13.20 15.53 -19.98
CA PRO A 347 13.15 16.05 -18.62
C PRO A 347 13.15 17.58 -18.61
N VAL A 348 12.25 18.17 -17.81
CA VAL A 348 12.16 19.62 -17.63
C VAL A 348 13.43 20.22 -17.01
N LEU A 349 13.68 21.51 -17.25
CA LEU A 349 14.83 22.20 -16.67
C LEU A 349 14.73 22.32 -15.13
N PRO A 350 15.86 22.43 -14.40
CA PRO A 350 15.87 22.45 -12.94
C PRO A 350 14.91 23.45 -12.29
N PHE A 351 14.77 24.66 -12.83
CA PHE A 351 13.87 25.66 -12.24
C PHE A 351 12.39 25.36 -12.51
N ILE A 352 12.05 24.75 -13.65
CA ILE A 352 10.68 24.30 -13.93
C ILE A 352 10.31 23.22 -12.91
N GLN A 353 11.18 22.21 -12.74
CA GLN A 353 10.99 21.16 -11.73
C GLN A 353 10.86 21.73 -10.32
N GLN A 354 11.67 22.73 -9.95
CA GLN A 354 11.56 23.37 -8.64
C GLN A 354 10.18 24.00 -8.40
N LEU A 355 9.61 24.69 -9.39
CA LEU A 355 8.25 25.22 -9.26
C LEU A 355 7.18 24.11 -9.28
N MET A 356 7.44 22.95 -9.88
CA MET A 356 6.54 21.80 -9.85
C MET A 356 6.44 21.13 -8.47
N ILE A 357 7.52 21.14 -7.68
CA ILE A 357 7.60 20.33 -6.46
C ILE A 357 7.66 21.14 -5.16
N MET A 358 8.10 22.41 -5.22
CA MET A 358 8.34 23.19 -3.99
C MET A 358 7.03 23.82 -3.48
N PRO A 359 6.74 23.74 -2.16
CA PRO A 359 5.67 24.51 -1.56
C PRO A 359 6.05 25.99 -1.43
N THR A 360 5.05 26.84 -1.14
CA THR A 360 5.22 28.29 -0.95
C THR A 360 6.22 28.64 0.16
N ASP A 361 6.23 27.89 1.26
CA ASP A 361 7.17 28.06 2.38
C ASP A 361 8.64 27.87 1.97
N ALA A 362 8.88 27.08 0.91
CA ALA A 362 10.20 26.83 0.35
C ALA A 362 10.55 27.75 -0.83
N ALA A 363 9.72 28.76 -1.14
CA ALA A 363 9.94 29.67 -2.28
C ALA A 363 11.30 30.39 -2.24
N TYR A 364 11.92 30.53 -1.05
CA TYR A 364 13.26 31.12 -0.92
C TYR A 364 14.36 30.30 -1.64
N ILE A 365 14.15 29.00 -1.89
CA ILE A 365 15.09 28.12 -2.61
C ILE A 365 15.04 28.38 -4.14
N VAL A 366 13.89 28.83 -4.63
CA VAL A 366 13.65 29.16 -6.04
C VAL A 366 14.26 30.53 -6.37
N PRO A 367 14.76 30.75 -7.60
CA PRO A 367 15.23 32.06 -8.06
C PRO A 367 14.26 33.19 -7.71
N SER A 368 14.80 34.33 -7.27
CA SER A 368 14.00 35.49 -6.84
C SER A 368 12.99 35.95 -7.90
N ALA A 369 13.35 35.79 -9.18
CA ALA A 369 12.51 36.11 -10.33
C ALA A 369 11.17 35.37 -10.37
N TYR A 370 11.07 34.16 -9.81
CA TYR A 370 9.87 33.32 -9.89
C TYR A 370 9.06 33.28 -8.60
N ARG A 371 9.58 33.78 -7.48
CA ARG A 371 8.94 33.60 -6.15
C ARG A 371 7.51 34.11 -6.10
N THR A 372 7.25 35.24 -6.76
CA THR A 372 5.90 35.83 -6.84
C THR A 372 4.91 34.95 -7.59
N LEU A 373 5.36 34.05 -8.48
CA LEU A 373 4.48 33.09 -9.13
C LEU A 373 3.92 32.06 -8.15
N MET A 374 4.64 31.78 -7.07
CA MET A 374 4.21 30.83 -6.02
C MET A 374 3.42 31.54 -4.92
N THR A 375 3.86 32.73 -4.50
CA THR A 375 3.36 33.38 -3.28
C THR A 375 2.30 34.44 -3.51
N SER A 376 2.16 34.99 -4.72
CA SER A 376 1.18 36.03 -4.99
C SER A 376 -0.21 35.43 -5.19
N PRO A 377 -1.25 35.90 -4.47
CA PRO A 377 -2.64 35.46 -4.72
C PRO A 377 -3.16 35.81 -6.12
N THR A 378 -2.55 36.79 -6.79
CA THR A 378 -2.89 37.19 -8.17
C THR A 378 -2.10 36.42 -9.22
N SER A 379 -1.25 35.47 -8.80
CA SER A 379 -0.50 34.63 -9.73
C SER A 379 -1.47 33.80 -10.59
N PRO A 380 -1.19 33.62 -11.89
CA PRO A 380 -1.95 32.68 -12.73
C PRO A 380 -1.80 31.22 -12.27
N LEU A 381 -0.91 30.94 -11.31
CA LEU A 381 -0.66 29.61 -10.74
C LEU A 381 -1.12 29.47 -9.28
N ALA A 382 -1.76 30.49 -8.70
CA ALA A 382 -2.07 30.53 -7.26
C ALA A 382 -2.85 29.29 -6.76
N GLU A 383 -3.73 28.73 -7.59
CA GLU A 383 -4.51 27.52 -7.22
C GLU A 383 -3.65 26.27 -7.01
N PHE A 384 -2.48 26.18 -7.65
CA PHE A 384 -1.57 25.03 -7.52
C PHE A 384 -0.65 25.14 -6.30
N PHE A 385 -0.70 26.26 -5.58
CA PHE A 385 0.11 26.55 -4.40
C PHE A 385 -0.77 26.83 -3.17
N PRO A 386 -1.63 25.88 -2.76
CA PRO A 386 -2.55 26.11 -1.65
C PRO A 386 -1.80 26.24 -0.31
N GLU A 387 -2.16 27.25 0.50
CA GLU A 387 -1.65 27.37 1.88
C GLU A 387 -2.19 26.26 2.79
N LYS A 388 -3.39 25.75 2.48
CA LYS A 388 -4.05 24.67 3.20
C LYS A 388 -4.56 23.64 2.20
N PHE A 389 -4.26 22.38 2.45
CA PHE A 389 -4.71 21.24 1.66
C PHE A 389 -5.29 20.16 2.59
N SER A 390 -6.15 19.32 2.05
CA SER A 390 -6.72 18.18 2.76
C SER A 390 -5.81 16.96 2.63
N THR A 391 -5.89 16.08 3.63
CA THR A 391 -5.23 14.77 3.62
C THR A 391 -6.26 13.69 3.90
N ASP A 392 -6.14 12.55 3.25
CA ASP A 392 -7.01 11.39 3.44
C ASP A 392 -6.20 10.18 3.88
N ILE A 393 -6.47 9.67 5.09
CA ILE A 393 -5.75 8.54 5.66
C ILE A 393 -6.02 7.23 4.87
N ASN A 394 -7.14 7.13 4.15
CA ASN A 394 -7.48 6.03 3.24
C ASN A 394 -7.14 4.62 3.75
N GLY A 395 -7.53 4.30 4.99
CA GLY A 395 -7.33 2.98 5.59
C GLY A 395 -5.90 2.70 6.09
N LYS A 396 -5.01 3.70 6.07
CA LYS A 396 -3.67 3.61 6.65
C LYS A 396 -3.66 3.96 8.13
N ILE A 397 -2.61 3.55 8.84
CA ILE A 397 -2.46 3.82 10.28
C ILE A 397 -1.59 5.07 10.47
N ALA A 398 -0.58 5.24 9.62
CA ALA A 398 0.36 6.33 9.76
C ALA A 398 -0.03 7.56 8.93
N SER A 399 0.07 8.74 9.52
CA SER A 399 -0.30 10.00 8.86
C SER A 399 0.58 10.36 7.68
N TRP A 400 1.84 9.88 7.64
CA TRP A 400 2.73 10.07 6.49
C TRP A 400 2.37 9.20 5.28
N GLU A 401 1.48 8.22 5.45
CA GLU A 401 0.93 7.41 4.36
C GLU A 401 -0.38 8.00 3.81
N ALA A 402 -0.88 9.09 4.42
CA ALA A 402 -2.10 9.74 3.98
C ALA A 402 -1.93 10.35 2.58
N VAL A 403 -2.99 10.25 1.79
CA VAL A 403 -3.07 10.84 0.46
C VAL A 403 -3.14 12.36 0.62
N VAL A 404 -2.17 13.06 0.05
CA VAL A 404 -2.10 14.52 0.06
C VAL A 404 -2.86 15.08 -1.15
N LEU A 405 -3.98 15.75 -0.89
CA LEU A 405 -4.89 16.24 -1.93
C LEU A 405 -4.49 17.65 -2.35
N ILE A 406 -3.48 17.71 -3.22
CA ILE A 406 -3.05 18.94 -3.91
C ILE A 406 -3.43 18.91 -5.39
N PRO A 407 -3.77 20.06 -6.01
CA PRO A 407 -4.05 20.13 -7.44
C PRO A 407 -2.83 19.73 -8.27
N PHE A 408 -3.06 18.99 -9.35
CA PHE A 408 -2.01 18.67 -10.32
C PHE A 408 -1.65 19.91 -11.15
N LEU A 409 -0.36 20.23 -11.23
CA LEU A 409 0.10 21.40 -11.97
C LEU A 409 -0.06 21.24 -13.48
N ASP A 410 -0.62 22.25 -14.13
CA ASP A 410 -0.61 22.35 -15.59
C ASP A 410 0.76 22.86 -16.09
N GLU A 411 1.52 21.98 -16.73
CA GLU A 411 2.86 22.28 -17.26
C GLU A 411 2.85 23.48 -18.21
N LYS A 412 1.87 23.55 -19.12
CA LYS A 412 1.80 24.62 -20.12
C LYS A 412 1.57 25.96 -19.45
N ARG A 413 0.65 26.04 -18.48
CA ARG A 413 0.38 27.25 -17.71
C ARG A 413 1.60 27.67 -16.90
N LEU A 414 2.32 26.72 -16.29
CA LEU A 414 3.58 27.00 -15.60
C LEU A 414 4.58 27.65 -16.55
N LEU A 415 4.85 27.02 -17.69
CA LEU A 415 5.82 27.51 -18.67
C LEU A 415 5.44 28.89 -19.21
N ASP A 416 4.17 29.11 -19.54
CA ASP A 416 3.66 30.40 -20.01
C ASP A 416 3.84 31.51 -18.95
N ALA A 417 3.63 31.20 -17.67
CA ALA A 417 3.83 32.13 -16.55
C ALA A 417 5.31 32.41 -16.24
N MET A 418 6.20 31.44 -16.48
CA MET A 418 7.64 31.59 -16.26
C MET A 418 8.33 32.44 -17.32
N ARG A 419 7.98 32.28 -18.60
CA ARG A 419 8.61 32.98 -19.74
C ARG A 419 8.85 34.50 -19.52
N PRO A 420 7.88 35.31 -19.07
CA PRO A 420 8.12 36.74 -18.88
C PRO A 420 9.10 37.04 -17.73
N MET A 421 9.23 36.12 -16.76
CA MET A 421 10.12 36.27 -15.61
C MET A 421 11.57 35.88 -15.93
N ASP A 422 11.80 35.10 -16.99
CA ASP A 422 13.14 34.64 -17.38
C ASP A 422 14.12 35.78 -17.63
N ALA A 423 13.66 36.97 -18.04
CA ALA A 423 14.49 38.16 -18.22
C ALA A 423 15.18 38.61 -16.91
N ASN A 424 14.57 38.33 -15.76
CA ASN A 424 15.03 38.76 -14.44
C ASN A 424 16.05 37.80 -13.81
N LEU A 425 16.35 36.66 -14.45
CA LEU A 425 17.37 35.74 -13.97
C LEU A 425 18.78 36.31 -14.05
N THR A 426 19.55 36.12 -12.98
CA THR A 426 20.98 36.42 -12.95
C THR A 426 21.76 35.52 -13.90
N LYS A 427 22.99 35.94 -14.26
CA LYS A 427 23.90 35.13 -15.10
C LYS A 427 24.19 33.75 -14.48
N GLN A 428 24.39 33.69 -13.16
CA GLN A 428 24.67 32.44 -12.45
C GLN A 428 23.46 31.51 -12.45
N GLU A 429 22.25 32.05 -12.26
CA GLU A 429 21.01 31.27 -12.32
C GLU A 429 20.79 30.67 -13.71
N ARG A 430 20.96 31.46 -14.78
CA ARG A 430 20.90 30.95 -16.16
C ARG A 430 21.92 29.86 -16.43
N GLN A 431 23.10 29.94 -15.81
CA GLN A 431 24.16 28.94 -16.01
C GLN A 431 23.88 27.62 -15.28
N ARG A 432 23.20 27.65 -14.13
CA ARG A 432 22.82 26.42 -13.39
C ARG A 432 21.50 25.81 -13.87
N ASN A 433 20.65 26.55 -14.57
CA ASN A 433 19.39 26.07 -15.12
C ASN A 433 19.57 25.32 -16.46
N LYS A 434 20.42 24.29 -16.46
CA LYS A 434 20.74 23.47 -17.64
C LYS A 434 21.00 22.05 -17.18
N HIS A 435 20.67 21.08 -18.03
CA HIS A 435 21.09 19.69 -17.86
C HIS A 435 22.61 19.58 -17.92
N LYS A 436 23.18 18.73 -17.08
CA LYS A 436 24.63 18.50 -16.98
C LYS A 436 24.91 17.02 -17.11
N THR A 437 26.11 16.67 -17.52
CA THR A 437 26.47 15.28 -17.77
C THR A 437 27.18 14.62 -16.58
N HIS A 438 27.46 13.33 -16.65
CA HIS A 438 28.16 12.60 -15.60
C HIS A 438 29.67 12.89 -15.60
N PHE A 439 30.32 12.70 -14.44
CA PHE A 439 31.76 12.84 -14.29
C PHE A 439 32.38 11.50 -13.89
N PHE A 440 33.40 11.08 -14.62
CA PHE A 440 34.22 9.92 -14.30
C PHE A 440 35.58 10.37 -13.74
N TYR A 441 35.92 9.81 -12.58
CA TYR A 441 37.12 10.14 -11.82
C TYR A 441 38.07 8.94 -11.85
N PRO A 442 38.98 8.84 -12.84
CA PRO A 442 39.98 7.79 -12.84
C PRO A 442 40.95 7.97 -11.67
N ALA A 443 41.42 6.85 -11.12
CA ALA A 443 42.51 6.87 -10.15
C ALA A 443 43.75 7.52 -10.78
N ALA A 444 44.31 8.53 -10.12
CA ALA A 444 45.57 9.15 -10.53
C ALA A 444 46.76 8.31 -10.04
N GLU A 445 47.78 8.13 -10.88
CA GLU A 445 49.03 7.54 -10.40
C GLU A 445 49.69 8.46 -9.37
N PRO A 446 50.18 7.92 -8.23
CA PRO A 446 50.76 8.71 -7.16
C PRO A 446 52.18 9.15 -7.52
N GLN A 447 52.34 10.04 -8.50
CA GLN A 447 53.67 10.51 -8.93
C GLN A 447 54.13 11.83 -8.31
N ASN A 448 53.31 12.50 -7.50
CA ASN A 448 53.72 13.52 -6.53
C ASN A 448 52.49 13.84 -5.67
N PHE A 449 52.62 13.86 -4.33
CA PHE A 449 51.54 14.10 -3.36
C PHE A 449 50.90 15.50 -3.42
N THR A 450 50.96 16.18 -4.58
CA THR A 450 50.39 17.50 -4.83
C THR A 450 49.29 17.38 -5.89
N ILE A 451 48.12 16.88 -5.50
CA ILE A 451 46.94 16.90 -6.37
C ILE A 451 46.45 18.35 -6.44
N THR A 452 46.84 19.09 -7.48
CA THR A 452 46.37 20.47 -7.72
C THR A 452 45.07 20.52 -8.52
N LYS A 453 44.80 19.50 -9.36
CA LYS A 453 43.52 19.26 -10.04
C LYS A 453 43.33 17.76 -10.29
N THR A 454 42.17 17.21 -9.92
CA THR A 454 41.78 15.84 -10.30
C THR A 454 41.51 15.80 -11.80
N HIS A 455 42.06 14.83 -12.52
CA HIS A 455 41.66 14.57 -13.90
C HIS A 455 40.20 14.09 -13.90
N VAL A 456 39.32 14.81 -14.59
CA VAL A 456 37.89 14.49 -14.66
C VAL A 456 37.51 14.32 -16.12
N VAL A 457 36.87 13.21 -16.44
CA VAL A 457 36.30 12.96 -17.76
C VAL A 457 34.81 13.24 -17.68
N GLN A 458 34.31 14.18 -18.49
CA GLN A 458 32.86 14.28 -18.72
C GLN A 458 32.43 13.08 -19.57
N MET A 459 31.47 12.32 -19.06
CA MET A 459 30.86 11.20 -19.76
C MET A 459 29.50 11.62 -20.25
N ASP A 460 29.28 11.57 -21.57
CA ASP A 460 27.95 11.80 -22.13
C ASP A 460 26.95 10.75 -21.64
N TYR A 461 25.68 11.14 -21.57
CA TYR A 461 24.57 10.29 -21.15
C TYR A 461 24.43 9.03 -22.02
N SER A 462 24.79 9.11 -23.31
CA SER A 462 24.79 7.97 -24.22
C SER A 462 25.68 6.81 -23.74
N PHE A 463 26.82 7.11 -23.09
CA PHE A 463 27.79 6.09 -22.66
C PHE A 463 27.19 5.03 -21.74
N PHE A 464 26.39 5.45 -20.76
CA PHE A 464 25.72 4.52 -19.84
C PHE A 464 24.54 3.85 -20.53
N ARG A 465 23.73 4.61 -21.28
CA ARG A 465 22.56 4.06 -21.96
C ARG A 465 22.95 2.94 -22.91
N ASP A 466 23.99 3.12 -23.72
CA ASP A 466 24.40 2.13 -24.73
C ASP A 466 25.09 0.89 -24.13
N ARG A 467 25.61 0.98 -22.90
CA ARG A 467 26.27 -0.14 -22.22
C ARG A 467 25.39 -0.88 -21.21
N VAL A 468 24.33 -0.24 -20.72
CA VAL A 468 23.39 -0.80 -19.74
C VAL A 468 22.11 -1.28 -20.41
N MET A 469 21.61 -0.56 -21.42
CA MET A 469 20.40 -0.95 -22.13
C MET A 469 20.73 -2.05 -23.14
N LEU A 470 20.37 -3.28 -22.78
CA LEU A 470 20.50 -4.44 -23.63
C LEU A 470 19.29 -4.55 -24.57
N ALA A 471 19.51 -4.94 -25.82
CA ALA A 471 18.42 -5.35 -26.70
C ALA A 471 17.72 -6.61 -26.17
N LYS A 472 16.47 -6.88 -26.58
CA LYS A 472 15.68 -8.05 -26.14
C LYS A 472 16.46 -9.36 -26.26
N ASP A 473 17.19 -9.56 -27.36
CA ASP A 473 18.00 -10.77 -27.58
C ASP A 473 19.23 -10.83 -26.66
N GLN A 474 19.83 -9.68 -26.34
CA GLN A 474 20.94 -9.60 -25.39
C GLN A 474 20.47 -9.84 -23.95
N MET A 475 19.28 -9.36 -23.57
CA MET A 475 18.65 -9.66 -22.28
C MET A 475 18.36 -11.15 -22.15
N LYS A 476 17.76 -11.77 -23.18
CA LYS A 476 17.55 -13.22 -23.27
C LYS A 476 18.83 -14.00 -22.99
N GLN A 477 19.91 -13.63 -23.69
CA GLN A 477 21.20 -14.28 -23.54
C GLN A 477 21.82 -14.08 -22.15
N ALA A 478 21.70 -12.87 -21.58
CA ALA A 478 22.21 -12.57 -20.25
C ALA A 478 21.46 -13.31 -19.13
N CYS A 479 20.14 -13.47 -19.26
CA CYS A 479 19.30 -14.20 -18.30
C CYS A 479 19.59 -15.71 -18.32
N HIS A 480 19.81 -16.30 -19.52
CA HIS A 480 20.04 -17.74 -19.73
C HIS A 480 21.50 -18.19 -19.59
N HIS A 481 22.29 -17.61 -18.68
CA HIS A 481 23.66 -18.10 -18.46
C HIS A 481 23.63 -19.53 -17.86
N PRO A 482 24.10 -20.57 -18.57
CA PRO A 482 23.92 -21.97 -18.16
C PRO A 482 24.73 -22.34 -16.91
N ASP A 483 25.80 -21.59 -16.61
CA ASP A 483 26.70 -21.84 -15.48
C ASP A 483 26.56 -20.75 -14.41
N ARG A 484 25.39 -20.61 -13.76
CA ARG A 484 25.29 -19.77 -12.56
C ARG A 484 25.97 -20.48 -11.39
N VAL A 485 27.28 -20.39 -11.33
CA VAL A 485 28.07 -20.94 -10.22
C VAL A 485 27.80 -20.10 -8.97
N VAL A 486 27.27 -20.73 -7.93
CA VAL A 486 27.15 -20.10 -6.60
C VAL A 486 28.56 -19.80 -6.08
N CYS A 487 28.88 -18.51 -5.95
CA CYS A 487 30.15 -18.08 -5.38
C CYS A 487 30.31 -18.63 -3.94
N PRO A 488 31.47 -19.19 -3.55
CA PRO A 488 31.67 -19.78 -2.24
C PRO A 488 31.33 -18.86 -1.06
N ASP A 489 31.52 -17.55 -1.21
CA ASP A 489 31.28 -16.56 -0.16
C ASP A 489 29.83 -16.06 -0.09
N PHE A 490 28.96 -16.49 -1.02
CA PHE A 490 27.54 -16.12 -1.03
C PHE A 490 26.67 -17.25 -0.46
N PRO A 491 25.67 -16.91 0.38
CA PRO A 491 24.74 -17.90 0.91
C PRO A 491 23.85 -18.46 -0.21
N SER A 492 23.54 -19.75 -0.09
CA SER A 492 22.68 -20.50 -1.02
C SER A 492 22.17 -21.78 -0.36
N LEU A 493 20.89 -22.07 -0.55
CA LEU A 493 20.18 -23.29 -0.15
C LEU A 493 20.63 -24.50 -0.97
N GLN A 494 21.11 -24.30 -2.21
CA GLN A 494 21.55 -25.37 -3.11
C GLN A 494 22.75 -26.19 -2.58
N ARG A 495 23.38 -25.71 -1.50
CA ARG A 495 24.53 -26.37 -0.86
C ARG A 495 24.12 -27.60 -0.05
N LEU A 496 22.84 -27.74 0.30
CA LEU A 496 22.32 -28.84 1.09
C LEU A 496 21.15 -29.50 0.36
N THR A 497 20.94 -30.79 0.63
CA THR A 497 19.68 -31.45 0.28
C THR A 497 18.66 -31.18 1.38
N PHE A 498 17.47 -30.75 1.00
CA PHE A 498 16.41 -30.39 1.93
C PHE A 498 15.03 -30.66 1.34
N THR A 499 14.02 -30.70 2.20
CA THR A 499 12.61 -30.57 1.85
C THR A 499 12.08 -29.24 2.40
N THR A 500 10.98 -28.76 1.82
CA THR A 500 10.36 -27.50 2.22
C THR A 500 8.89 -27.68 2.55
N GLU A 501 8.42 -26.86 3.47
CA GLU A 501 7.00 -26.77 3.82
C GLU A 501 6.68 -25.33 4.23
N LEU A 502 5.59 -24.78 3.70
CA LEU A 502 5.08 -23.47 4.15
C LEU A 502 4.25 -23.69 5.42
N ARG A 503 4.63 -23.05 6.53
CA ARG A 503 3.88 -23.13 7.79
C ARG A 503 3.68 -21.77 8.44
N ARG A 504 2.56 -21.64 9.14
CA ARG A 504 2.29 -20.53 10.05
C ARG A 504 2.98 -20.79 11.39
N ILE A 505 4.21 -20.31 11.53
CA ILE A 505 5.01 -20.44 12.76
C ILE A 505 5.62 -19.09 13.16
N PRO A 506 5.72 -18.79 14.46
CA PRO A 506 6.35 -17.56 14.92
C PRO A 506 7.85 -17.63 14.67
N VAL A 507 8.34 -16.83 13.71
CA VAL A 507 9.78 -16.64 13.46
C VAL A 507 10.19 -15.24 13.87
N HIS A 508 11.27 -15.13 14.65
CA HIS A 508 11.78 -13.85 15.15
C HIS A 508 12.83 -13.29 14.20
N VAL A 509 12.38 -12.68 13.10
CA VAL A 509 13.25 -11.92 12.18
C VAL A 509 13.56 -10.52 12.74
N SER A 510 12.65 -9.97 13.53
CA SER A 510 12.80 -8.70 14.25
C SER A 510 12.35 -8.84 15.71
N SER A 511 12.23 -7.73 16.45
CA SER A 511 11.72 -7.73 17.83
C SER A 511 10.28 -8.25 17.97
N GLN A 512 9.53 -8.32 16.86
CA GLN A 512 8.22 -8.95 16.79
C GLN A 512 8.28 -10.23 15.94
N GLY A 513 7.48 -11.24 16.29
CA GLY A 513 7.37 -12.48 15.53
C GLY A 513 6.59 -12.29 14.22
N THR A 514 6.99 -13.00 13.17
CA THR A 514 6.27 -13.06 11.88
C THR A 514 5.28 -14.23 11.83
N CYS A 515 4.26 -14.15 10.97
CA CYS A 515 3.15 -15.11 10.95
C CYS A 515 3.38 -16.34 10.05
N ILE A 516 3.83 -16.17 8.80
CA ILE A 516 3.98 -17.28 7.82
C ILE A 516 5.42 -17.34 7.33
N THR A 517 6.02 -18.53 7.29
CA THR A 517 7.44 -18.69 6.92
C THR A 517 7.70 -20.06 6.30
N PHE A 518 8.60 -20.12 5.31
CA PHE A 518 9.14 -21.37 4.80
C PHE A 518 9.99 -22.08 5.84
N LEU A 519 9.63 -23.33 6.12
CA LEU A 519 10.47 -24.26 6.85
C LEU A 519 11.32 -25.05 5.86
N VAL A 520 12.64 -24.99 6.07
CA VAL A 520 13.62 -25.77 5.31
C VAL A 520 14.12 -26.90 6.20
N HIS A 521 13.73 -28.12 5.86
CA HIS A 521 14.12 -29.34 6.58
C HIS A 521 15.31 -29.99 5.87
N SER A 522 16.50 -29.84 6.43
CA SER A 522 17.70 -30.47 5.88
C SER A 522 17.62 -32.00 5.99
N GLN A 523 17.93 -32.70 4.91
CA GLN A 523 18.07 -34.17 4.88
C GLN A 523 19.49 -34.59 5.27
N LEU A 524 19.99 -34.09 6.41
CA LEU A 524 21.26 -34.59 6.93
C LEU A 524 20.99 -35.96 7.55
N ASP A 525 21.46 -37.02 6.89
CA ASP A 525 21.64 -38.34 7.50
C ASP A 525 22.72 -38.22 8.59
N GLY A 526 22.32 -38.01 9.85
CA GLY A 526 23.24 -37.92 10.98
C GLY A 526 22.60 -37.53 12.30
#